data_AF-A0A2W1BWY4-F1
#
_entry.id   AF-A0A2W1BWY4-F1
#
_cell.length_a   1.000
_cell.length_b   1.000
_cell.length_c   1.000
_cell.angle_alpha   90.00
_cell.angle_beta   90.00
_cell.angle_gamma   90.00
#
_symmetry.space_group_name_H-M   'P 1'
#
loop_
_entity.id
_entity.type
_entity.pdbx_description
1 polymer ?
#
loop_
_entity_poly.entity_id
_entity_poly.type
_entity_poly.pdbx_seq_one_letter_code
_entity_poly.pdbx_strand_id
1 'polypeptide(L)'
;MPKDFSNPAVIILLKEAYDREKRLRAKWISKNREKLEKAVTLNREPTNYFEEDVAKQNMIGVLPSITLGHIAARENRKKTPLRDARTIPAAESIRHEHSIINMGLGSPSEDPRLARPDTDFKLDPIMRPVNAKLKKLLMKPRPTFGREVYLKKRTKEDPGNKYYFPECTSWDHGWRLQESSLLERATYGRIWQLNRSLRSRVGPQPDPEHYYPPSVPCYAKCASNIL
;
A
#
# COMPACT_ATOMS: atom_id res chain seq x y z
N MET A 1 17.87 27.90 -2.64
CA MET A 1 17.86 28.48 -3.99
C MET A 1 18.61 27.56 -4.93
N PRO A 2 18.07 27.22 -6.11
CA PRO A 2 18.79 26.45 -7.12
C PRO A 2 20.02 27.25 -7.59
N LYS A 3 21.18 26.60 -7.65
CA LYS A 3 22.41 27.23 -8.17
C LYS A 3 22.29 27.34 -9.68
N ASP A 4 22.57 28.51 -10.23
CA ASP A 4 22.59 28.73 -11.68
C ASP A 4 23.90 28.18 -12.25
N PHE A 5 23.81 27.05 -12.95
CA PHE A 5 24.94 26.35 -13.55
C PHE A 5 25.34 26.94 -14.91
N SER A 6 24.58 27.91 -15.45
CA SER A 6 24.89 28.58 -16.71
C SER A 6 25.91 29.72 -16.54
N ASN A 7 26.17 30.16 -15.30
CA ASN A 7 27.18 31.19 -15.03
C ASN A 7 28.61 30.60 -15.15
N PRO A 8 29.48 31.15 -16.03
CA PRO A 8 30.82 30.61 -16.24
C PRO A 8 31.70 30.63 -14.98
N ALA A 9 31.49 31.58 -14.06
CA ALA A 9 32.25 31.63 -12.81
C ALA A 9 31.95 30.42 -11.90
N VAL A 10 30.69 29.95 -11.89
CA VAL A 10 30.28 28.77 -11.12
C VAL A 10 30.89 27.50 -11.73
N ILE A 11 30.94 27.41 -13.06
CA ILE A 11 31.56 26.28 -13.76
C ILE A 11 33.06 26.19 -13.46
N ILE A 12 33.78 27.33 -13.47
CA ILE A 12 35.21 27.38 -13.14
C ILE A 12 35.45 26.90 -11.71
N LEU A 13 34.69 27.43 -10.75
CA LEU A 13 34.79 27.03 -9.34
C LEU A 13 34.55 25.53 -9.14
N LEU A 14 33.55 24.95 -9.83
CA LEU A 14 33.26 23.52 -9.75
C LEU A 14 34.39 22.66 -10.34
N LYS A 15 35.00 23.09 -11.45
CA LYS A 15 36.17 22.41 -12.03
C LYS A 15 37.35 22.43 -11.06
N GLU A 16 37.63 23.57 -10.45
CA GLU A 16 38.71 23.68 -9.46
C GLU A 16 38.46 22.83 -8.21
N ALA A 17 37.21 22.77 -7.73
CA ALA A 17 36.83 21.92 -6.61
C ALA A 17 37.03 20.44 -6.95
N TYR A 18 36.62 20.02 -8.15
CA TYR A 18 36.82 18.67 -8.64
C TYR A 18 38.31 18.29 -8.74
N ASP A 19 39.14 19.19 -9.29
CA ASP A 19 40.59 18.97 -9.39
C ASP A 19 41.26 18.90 -8.01
N ARG A 20 40.80 19.71 -7.05
CA ARG A 20 41.25 19.63 -5.65
C ARG A 20 40.91 18.27 -5.03
N GLU A 21 39.67 17.80 -5.17
CA GLU A 21 39.28 16.47 -4.69
C GLU A 21 40.08 15.35 -5.36
N LYS A 22 40.26 15.41 -6.68
CA LYS A 22 41.04 14.42 -7.43
C LYS A 22 42.47 14.33 -6.89
N ARG A 23 43.12 15.46 -6.60
CA ARG A 23 44.45 15.50 -5.99
C ARG A 23 44.46 14.92 -4.57
N LEU A 24 43.44 15.22 -3.75
CA LEU A 24 43.32 14.67 -2.40
C LEU A 24 43.14 13.15 -2.42
N ARG A 25 42.31 12.62 -3.33
CA ARG A 25 42.12 11.18 -3.53
C ARG A 25 43.40 10.51 -3.99
N ALA A 26 44.09 11.08 -4.98
CA ALA A 26 45.38 10.56 -5.44
C ALA A 26 46.40 10.52 -4.29
N LYS A 27 46.52 11.61 -3.51
CA LYS A 27 47.41 11.67 -2.34
C LYS A 27 47.04 10.64 -1.27
N TRP A 28 45.74 10.43 -1.03
CA TRP A 28 45.26 9.43 -0.09
C TRP A 28 45.58 8.01 -0.56
N ILE A 29 45.37 7.71 -1.84
CA ILE A 29 45.72 6.41 -2.44
C ILE A 29 47.23 6.17 -2.34
N SER A 30 48.05 7.15 -2.72
CA SER A 30 49.52 7.03 -2.60
C SER A 30 49.95 6.80 -1.15
N LYS A 31 49.35 7.51 -0.17
CA LYS A 31 49.67 7.35 1.25
C LYS A 31 49.24 5.99 1.82
N ASN A 32 48.16 5.41 1.31
CA ASN A 32 47.61 4.13 1.79
C ASN A 32 47.91 2.95 0.87
N ARG A 33 48.81 3.13 -0.11
CA ARG A 33 49.11 2.15 -1.14
C ARG A 33 49.47 0.78 -0.56
N GLU A 34 50.35 0.74 0.43
CA GLU A 34 50.76 -0.53 1.07
C GLU A 34 49.62 -1.24 1.79
N LYS A 35 48.70 -0.49 2.43
CA LYS A 35 47.52 -1.08 3.08
C LYS A 35 46.56 -1.66 2.05
N LEU A 36 46.39 -0.95 0.94
CA LEU A 36 45.57 -1.41 -0.18
C LEU A 36 46.19 -2.64 -0.82
N GLU A 37 47.50 -2.64 -1.08
CA GLU A 37 48.23 -3.80 -1.60
C GLU A 37 48.07 -4.99 -0.65
N LYS A 38 48.24 -4.82 0.67
CA LYS A 38 48.02 -5.87 1.66
C LYS A 38 46.56 -6.39 1.71
N ALA A 39 45.58 -5.52 1.51
CA ALA A 39 44.16 -5.92 1.51
C ALA A 39 43.75 -6.62 0.20
N VAL A 40 44.36 -6.23 -0.92
CA VAL A 40 44.13 -6.81 -2.25
C VAL A 40 44.86 -8.15 -2.40
N THR A 41 46.09 -8.25 -1.90
CA THR A 41 46.81 -9.52 -1.86
C THR A 41 46.23 -10.39 -0.77
N LEU A 42 45.47 -11.41 -1.16
CA LEU A 42 44.96 -12.42 -0.24
C LEU A 42 46.11 -13.38 0.12
N ASN A 43 47.13 -12.89 0.83
CA ASN A 43 48.26 -13.67 1.36
C ASN A 43 47.80 -14.43 2.61
N ARG A 44 46.79 -15.28 2.46
CA ARG A 44 46.37 -16.22 3.50
C ARG A 44 46.98 -17.55 3.11
N GLU A 45 47.64 -18.22 4.04
CA GLU A 45 47.90 -19.64 3.84
C GLU A 45 46.55 -20.32 3.57
N PRO A 46 46.47 -21.25 2.59
CA PRO A 46 45.25 -21.99 2.35
C PRO A 46 44.93 -22.77 3.62
N THR A 47 44.03 -22.21 4.42
CA THR A 47 43.41 -22.92 5.52
C THR A 47 42.57 -24.01 4.87
N ASN A 48 43.09 -25.24 4.89
CA ASN A 48 42.43 -26.45 4.39
C ASN A 48 41.21 -26.78 5.26
N TYR A 49 40.21 -25.89 5.28
CA TYR A 49 38.94 -26.16 5.93
C TYR A 49 38.21 -27.22 5.13
N PHE A 50 37.85 -28.30 5.79
CA PHE A 50 36.95 -29.28 5.23
C PHE A 50 35.50 -28.82 5.44
N GLU A 51 34.57 -29.38 4.69
CA GLU A 51 33.14 -29.11 4.87
C GLU A 51 32.68 -29.39 6.31
N GLU A 52 33.31 -30.37 6.95
CA GLU A 52 33.10 -30.72 8.36
C GLU A 52 33.45 -29.57 9.32
N ASP A 53 34.52 -28.82 9.06
CA ASP A 53 34.94 -27.70 9.90
C ASP A 53 33.95 -26.54 9.83
N VAL A 54 33.44 -26.26 8.62
CA VAL A 54 32.41 -25.24 8.38
C VAL A 54 31.10 -25.65 9.08
N ALA A 55 30.70 -26.92 8.94
CA ALA A 55 29.52 -27.45 9.62
C ALA A 55 29.66 -27.37 11.15
N LYS A 56 30.84 -27.71 11.68
CA LYS A 56 31.15 -27.63 13.12
C LYS A 56 31.10 -26.19 13.64
N GLN A 57 31.68 -25.22 12.93
CA GLN A 57 31.61 -23.81 13.31
C GLN A 57 30.18 -23.28 13.30
N ASN A 58 29.38 -23.66 12.29
CA ASN A 58 27.98 -23.29 12.23
C ASN A 58 27.19 -23.87 13.42
N MET A 59 27.42 -25.13 13.77
CA MET A 59 26.81 -25.73 14.95
C MET A 59 27.24 -25.01 16.24
N ILE A 60 28.53 -24.70 16.40
CA ILE A 60 29.05 -23.95 17.56
C ILE A 60 28.41 -22.57 17.66
N GLY A 61 28.25 -21.86 16.53
CA GLY A 61 27.62 -20.54 16.49
C GLY A 61 26.14 -20.55 16.86
N VAL A 62 25.43 -21.65 16.61
CA VAL A 62 23.99 -21.79 16.88
C VAL A 62 23.69 -22.35 18.27
N LEU A 63 24.61 -23.07 18.91
CA LEU A 63 24.43 -23.61 20.26
C LEU A 63 23.99 -22.57 21.32
N PRO A 64 24.55 -21.34 21.36
CA PRO A 64 24.10 -20.31 22.30
C PRO A 64 22.63 -19.91 22.12
N SER A 65 22.13 -19.83 20.89
CA SER A 65 20.73 -19.45 20.65
C SER A 65 19.76 -20.57 21.02
N ILE A 66 20.13 -21.83 20.72
CA ILE A 66 19.36 -23.02 21.13
C ILE A 66 19.28 -23.12 22.66
N THR A 67 20.39 -22.93 23.36
CA THR A 67 20.43 -22.98 24.82
C THR A 67 19.59 -21.88 25.46
N LEU A 68 19.68 -20.64 24.95
CA LEU A 68 18.79 -19.55 25.37
C LEU A 68 17.31 -19.88 25.11
N GLY A 69 16.99 -20.45 23.95
CA GLY A 69 15.64 -20.91 23.61
C GLY A 69 15.11 -21.96 24.59
N HIS A 70 15.94 -22.91 25.02
CA HIS A 70 15.57 -23.89 26.03
C HIS A 70 15.37 -23.28 27.43
N ILE A 71 16.22 -22.34 27.84
CA ILE A 71 16.06 -21.63 29.12
C ILE A 71 14.73 -20.85 29.12
N ALA A 72 14.47 -20.05 28.08
CA ALA A 72 13.24 -19.29 27.94
C ALA A 72 12.00 -20.21 27.89
N ALA A 73 12.07 -21.32 27.14
CA ALA A 73 10.99 -22.31 27.10
C ALA A 73 10.75 -22.95 28.47
N ARG A 74 11.81 -23.27 29.24
CA ARG A 74 11.69 -23.82 30.60
C ARG A 74 11.00 -22.83 31.54
N GLU A 75 11.37 -21.55 31.48
CA GLU A 75 10.72 -20.50 32.26
C GLU A 75 9.25 -20.34 31.87
N ASN A 76 8.95 -20.30 30.57
CA ASN A 76 7.59 -20.11 30.07
C ASN A 76 6.69 -21.33 30.32
N ARG A 77 7.23 -22.56 30.31
CA ARG A 77 6.48 -23.77 30.71
C ARG A 77 6.03 -23.76 32.17
N LYS A 78 6.79 -23.07 33.05
CA LYS A 78 6.43 -22.90 34.46
C LYS A 78 5.43 -21.77 34.70
N LYS A 79 5.27 -20.85 33.75
CA LYS A 79 4.27 -19.79 33.82
C LYS A 79 2.92 -20.41 33.47
N THR A 80 2.00 -20.47 34.43
CA THR A 80 0.60 -20.71 34.10
C THR A 80 0.09 -19.50 33.31
N PRO A 81 -0.52 -19.68 32.12
CA PRO A 81 -1.15 -18.58 31.43
C PRO A 81 -2.23 -18.03 32.35
N LEU A 82 -2.12 -16.76 32.72
CA LEU A 82 -3.12 -16.08 33.54
C LEU A 82 -4.41 -16.02 32.69
N ARG A 83 -5.36 -16.93 32.95
CA ARG A 83 -6.58 -17.06 32.14
C ARG A 83 -7.47 -15.82 32.21
N ASP A 84 -7.37 -15.07 33.30
CA ASP A 84 -8.16 -13.86 33.57
C ASP A 84 -7.25 -12.74 34.10
N ALA A 85 -6.31 -12.26 33.28
CA ALA A 85 -5.54 -11.05 33.62
C ALA A 85 -6.43 -9.80 33.44
N ARG A 86 -7.38 -9.62 34.35
CA ARG A 86 -8.31 -8.48 34.35
C ARG A 86 -7.60 -7.14 34.59
N THR A 87 -6.41 -7.18 35.20
CA THR A 87 -5.57 -6.02 35.53
C THR A 87 -4.12 -6.35 35.19
N ILE A 88 -3.79 -6.38 33.90
CA ILE A 88 -2.40 -6.12 33.50
C ILE A 88 -2.24 -4.61 33.61
N PRO A 89 -1.37 -4.08 34.48
CA PRO A 89 -1.29 -2.64 34.77
C PRO A 89 -0.91 -1.76 33.56
N ALA A 90 -0.56 -2.36 32.43
CA ALA A 90 -0.35 -1.70 31.15
C ALA A 90 -1.45 -2.00 30.09
N ALA A 91 -2.34 -2.98 30.30
CA ALA A 91 -3.37 -3.30 29.30
C ALA A 91 -4.48 -2.25 29.21
N GLU A 92 -4.73 -1.50 30.29
CA GLU A 92 -5.70 -0.41 30.30
C GLU A 92 -5.31 0.70 29.30
N SER A 93 -4.01 1.03 29.23
CA SER A 93 -3.49 2.04 28.30
C SER A 93 -3.21 1.48 26.89
N ILE A 94 -2.76 0.22 26.77
CA ILE A 94 -2.43 -0.39 25.46
C ILE A 94 -3.61 -0.40 24.49
N ARG A 95 -4.85 -0.50 24.99
CA ARG A 95 -6.05 -0.60 24.13
C ARG A 95 -6.66 0.76 23.79
N HIS A 96 -6.44 1.77 24.62
CA HIS A 96 -7.14 3.04 24.48
C HIS A 96 -6.50 3.95 23.41
N GLU A 97 -5.16 4.00 23.35
CA GLU A 97 -4.43 4.77 22.34
C GLU A 97 -4.73 4.29 20.91
N HIS A 98 -5.03 3.00 20.75
CA HIS A 98 -5.35 2.36 19.47
C HIS A 98 -6.85 2.14 19.25
N SER A 99 -7.72 2.87 19.95
CA SER A 99 -9.17 2.78 19.72
C SER A 99 -9.54 3.25 18.31
N ILE A 100 -10.62 2.68 17.76
CA ILE A 100 -11.12 3.02 16.40
C ILE A 100 -11.37 4.53 16.24
N ILE A 101 -11.81 5.20 17.31
CA ILE A 101 -12.09 6.65 17.32
C ILE A 101 -10.77 7.43 17.24
N ASN A 102 -9.79 7.09 18.07
CA ASN A 102 -8.49 7.78 18.10
C ASN A 102 -7.73 7.62 16.79
N MET A 103 -7.89 6.47 16.13
CA MET A 103 -7.32 6.23 14.79
C MET A 103 -8.09 6.92 13.65
N GLY A 104 -9.18 7.65 13.94
CA GLY A 104 -9.99 8.35 12.94
C GLY A 104 -10.72 7.40 11.98
N LEU A 105 -10.86 6.12 12.34
CA LEU A 105 -11.45 5.12 11.45
C LEU A 105 -12.99 5.13 11.51
N GLY A 106 -13.59 5.58 12.60
CA GLY A 106 -15.03 5.66 12.76
C GLY A 106 -15.46 6.75 13.74
N SER A 107 -16.70 7.23 13.59
CA SER A 107 -17.28 8.23 14.47
C SER A 107 -18.38 7.61 15.36
N PRO A 108 -18.52 8.08 16.62
CA PRO A 108 -19.66 7.71 17.48
C PRO A 108 -21.04 7.99 16.86
N SER A 109 -21.11 8.96 15.94
CA SER A 109 -22.35 9.30 15.23
C SER A 109 -22.76 8.21 14.23
N GLU A 110 -21.80 7.52 13.61
CA GLU A 110 -22.07 6.44 12.66
C GLU A 110 -22.33 5.10 13.37
N ASP A 111 -21.53 4.79 14.39
CA ASP A 111 -21.69 3.59 15.21
C ASP A 111 -21.74 3.94 16.70
N PRO A 112 -22.93 3.87 17.32
CA PRO A 112 -23.07 4.18 18.74
C PRO A 112 -22.31 3.18 19.63
N ARG A 113 -21.89 2.03 19.10
CA ARG A 113 -21.07 1.05 19.85
C ARG A 113 -19.65 1.53 20.10
N LEU A 114 -19.20 2.58 19.40
CA LEU A 114 -17.87 3.15 19.62
C LEU A 114 -17.87 4.14 20.79
N ALA A 115 -19.02 4.69 21.17
CA ALA A 115 -19.18 5.61 22.30
C ALA A 115 -19.14 4.87 23.65
N ARG A 116 -17.99 4.27 23.99
CA ARG A 116 -17.82 3.49 25.22
C ARG A 116 -17.13 4.33 26.30
N PRO A 117 -17.46 4.10 27.58
CA PRO A 117 -16.68 4.68 28.68
C PRO A 117 -15.31 4.01 28.76
N ASP A 118 -14.31 4.74 29.23
CA ASP A 118 -12.90 4.28 29.30
C ASP A 118 -12.70 3.05 30.18
N THR A 119 -13.64 2.77 31.09
CA THR A 119 -13.64 1.60 31.97
C THR A 119 -14.09 0.29 31.27
N ASP A 120 -14.60 0.35 30.03
CA ASP A 120 -15.05 -0.84 29.30
C ASP A 120 -13.89 -1.53 28.57
N PHE A 121 -13.48 -2.70 29.06
CA PHE A 121 -12.39 -3.51 28.49
C PHE A 121 -12.82 -4.46 27.36
N LYS A 122 -14.08 -4.38 26.90
CA LYS A 122 -14.55 -5.20 25.78
C LYS A 122 -13.79 -4.88 24.51
N LEU A 123 -13.53 -5.91 23.72
CA LEU A 123 -12.90 -5.77 22.42
C LEU A 123 -13.72 -4.85 21.50
N ASP A 124 -13.02 -4.08 20.69
CA ASP A 124 -13.63 -3.24 19.67
C ASP A 124 -14.38 -4.11 18.63
N PRO A 125 -15.46 -3.58 18.02
CA PRO A 125 -16.23 -4.33 17.05
C PRO A 125 -15.43 -4.46 15.75
N ILE A 126 -15.30 -5.67 15.23
CA ILE A 126 -14.57 -5.95 13.98
C ILE A 126 -15.31 -5.35 12.76
N MET A 127 -16.64 -5.43 12.75
CA MET A 127 -17.49 -4.98 11.65
C MET A 127 -18.25 -3.69 11.97
N ARG A 128 -18.43 -2.87 10.94
CA ARG A 128 -19.34 -1.73 10.93
C ARG A 128 -20.81 -2.17 11.02
N PRO A 129 -21.70 -1.32 11.53
CA PRO A 129 -23.12 -1.61 11.59
C PRO A 129 -23.70 -1.76 10.17
N VAL A 130 -24.63 -2.71 10.04
CA VAL A 130 -25.27 -3.00 8.74
C VAL A 130 -26.30 -1.93 8.43
N ASN A 131 -26.25 -1.40 7.20
CA ASN A 131 -27.26 -0.49 6.68
C ASN A 131 -28.69 -1.00 6.91
N ALA A 132 -29.59 -0.12 7.40
CA ALA A 132 -30.97 -0.49 7.73
C ALA A 132 -31.72 -1.14 6.55
N LYS A 133 -31.44 -0.68 5.31
CA LYS A 133 -32.01 -1.26 4.08
C LYS A 133 -31.61 -2.73 3.90
N LEU A 134 -30.35 -3.09 4.15
CA LEU A 134 -29.88 -4.47 4.07
C LEU A 134 -30.38 -5.30 5.25
N LYS A 135 -30.46 -4.71 6.45
CA LYS A 135 -31.03 -5.36 7.63
C LYS A 135 -32.50 -5.76 7.40
N LYS A 136 -33.29 -4.93 6.71
CA LYS A 136 -34.67 -5.25 6.30
C LYS A 136 -34.75 -6.46 5.37
N LEU A 137 -33.73 -6.72 4.53
CA LEU A 137 -33.70 -7.91 3.67
C LEU A 137 -33.50 -9.19 4.48
N LEU A 138 -32.71 -9.12 5.55
CA LEU A 138 -32.49 -10.26 6.45
C LEU A 138 -33.79 -10.70 7.14
N MET A 139 -34.66 -9.76 7.46
CA MET A 139 -35.93 -10.01 8.16
C MET A 139 -37.05 -10.51 7.24
N LYS A 140 -36.82 -10.68 5.94
CA LYS A 140 -37.84 -11.19 5.02
C LYS A 140 -38.08 -12.70 5.23
N PRO A 141 -39.33 -13.16 5.36
CA PRO A 141 -39.64 -14.58 5.51
C PRO A 141 -39.38 -15.37 4.21
N ARG A 142 -39.30 -16.70 4.34
CA ARG A 142 -39.34 -17.64 3.19
C ARG A 142 -40.70 -17.52 2.49
N PRO A 143 -40.82 -17.64 1.15
CA PRO A 143 -39.93 -18.34 0.20
C PRO A 143 -38.80 -17.48 -0.37
N THR A 144 -38.84 -16.15 -0.18
CA THR A 144 -37.73 -15.28 -0.57
C THR A 144 -36.55 -15.53 0.36
N PHE A 145 -35.43 -16.05 -0.18
CA PHE A 145 -34.21 -16.34 0.60
C PHE A 145 -33.53 -15.05 1.08
N GLY A 146 -34.13 -14.38 2.07
CA GLY A 146 -33.69 -13.07 2.58
C GLY A 146 -32.23 -13.08 3.01
N ARG A 147 -31.78 -14.17 3.66
CA ARG A 147 -30.38 -14.38 4.04
C ARG A 147 -29.44 -14.49 2.84
N GLU A 148 -29.80 -15.25 1.81
CA GLU A 148 -28.95 -15.39 0.62
C GLU A 148 -28.87 -14.08 -0.17
N VAL A 149 -30.01 -13.43 -0.37
CA VAL A 149 -30.09 -12.13 -1.05
C VAL A 149 -29.31 -11.08 -0.26
N TYR A 150 -29.39 -11.11 1.07
CA TYR A 150 -28.61 -10.27 1.95
C TYR A 150 -27.11 -10.51 1.77
N LEU A 151 -26.66 -11.77 1.84
CA LEU A 151 -25.24 -12.11 1.67
C LEU A 151 -24.74 -11.68 0.29
N LYS A 152 -25.47 -11.99 -0.79
CA LYS A 152 -25.13 -11.59 -2.17
C LYS A 152 -25.04 -10.07 -2.35
N LYS A 153 -25.84 -9.29 -1.61
CA LYS A 153 -25.78 -7.82 -1.66
C LYS A 153 -24.65 -7.28 -0.79
N ARG A 154 -24.45 -7.83 0.41
CA ARG A 154 -23.39 -7.40 1.33
C ARG A 154 -21.99 -7.76 0.82
N THR A 155 -21.83 -8.86 0.09
CA THR A 155 -20.54 -9.18 -0.54
C THR A 155 -20.12 -8.15 -1.57
N LYS A 156 -21.09 -7.52 -2.27
CA LYS A 156 -20.84 -6.45 -3.26
C LYS A 156 -20.50 -5.09 -2.64
N GLU A 157 -20.80 -4.86 -1.37
CA GLU A 157 -20.36 -3.64 -0.70
C GLU A 157 -18.85 -3.61 -0.56
N ASP A 158 -18.26 -2.42 -0.69
CA ASP A 158 -16.84 -2.20 -0.50
C ASP A 158 -16.40 -2.64 0.91
N PRO A 159 -15.25 -3.34 1.06
CA PRO A 159 -14.79 -3.81 2.36
C PRO A 159 -14.54 -2.67 3.36
N GLY A 160 -14.18 -1.45 2.91
CA GLY A 160 -14.05 -0.28 3.79
C GLY A 160 -15.35 0.15 4.48
N ASN A 161 -16.50 -0.13 3.84
CA ASN A 161 -17.83 0.11 4.41
C ASN A 161 -18.30 -1.03 5.33
N LYS A 162 -17.61 -2.17 5.35
CA LYS A 162 -17.98 -3.35 6.14
C LYS A 162 -17.14 -3.52 7.40
N TYR A 163 -15.86 -3.17 7.34
CA TYR A 163 -14.90 -3.40 8.42
C TYR A 163 -14.21 -2.08 8.79
N TYR A 164 -13.73 -2.00 10.03
CA TYR A 164 -12.89 -0.89 10.46
C TYR A 164 -11.44 -1.09 10.04
N PHE A 165 -10.98 -2.34 10.04
CA PHE A 165 -9.61 -2.74 9.74
C PHE A 165 -9.52 -3.67 8.51
N PRO A 166 -8.38 -3.66 7.80
CA PRO A 166 -8.08 -4.68 6.81
C PRO A 166 -7.70 -5.98 7.51
N GLU A 167 -8.66 -6.89 7.67
CA GLU A 167 -8.43 -8.19 8.35
C GLU A 167 -7.62 -9.18 7.50
N CYS A 168 -7.59 -8.99 6.18
CA CYS A 168 -6.91 -9.88 5.24
C CYS A 168 -5.80 -9.12 4.50
N THR A 169 -4.65 -9.77 4.31
CA THR A 169 -3.52 -9.23 3.53
C THR A 169 -3.87 -8.92 2.08
N SER A 170 -4.87 -9.59 1.52
CA SER A 170 -5.38 -9.30 0.18
C SER A 170 -6.08 -7.94 0.07
N TRP A 171 -6.44 -7.32 1.19
CA TRP A 171 -7.06 -6.00 1.22
C TRP A 171 -6.05 -4.87 1.41
N ASP A 172 -4.81 -5.18 1.83
CA ASP A 172 -3.73 -4.19 1.98
C ASP A 172 -3.56 -3.38 0.68
N HIS A 173 -3.72 -4.06 -0.46
CA HIS A 173 -3.77 -3.44 -1.78
C HIS A 173 -5.19 -2.97 -2.11
N GLY A 174 -5.45 -1.67 -1.96
CA GLY A 174 -6.71 -1.03 -2.36
C GLY A 174 -7.62 -0.62 -1.22
N TRP A 175 -7.28 -0.96 0.04
CA TRP A 175 -7.98 -0.43 1.20
C TRP A 175 -7.99 1.09 1.21
N ARG A 176 -9.19 1.69 1.21
CA ARG A 176 -9.39 3.15 1.23
C ARG A 176 -8.52 3.88 0.20
N LEU A 177 -8.38 3.32 -1.00
CA LEU A 177 -7.58 3.95 -2.08
C LEU A 177 -8.04 5.40 -2.36
N GLN A 178 -9.34 5.67 -2.14
CA GLN A 178 -9.94 7.01 -2.28
C GLN A 178 -9.48 8.03 -1.23
N GLU A 179 -8.96 7.60 -0.09
CA GLU A 179 -8.43 8.49 0.96
C GLU A 179 -6.93 8.76 0.76
N SER A 180 -6.26 8.00 -0.11
CA SER A 180 -4.83 8.19 -0.36
C SER A 180 -4.56 9.51 -1.06
N SER A 181 -3.54 10.25 -0.62
CA SER A 181 -3.03 11.44 -1.31
C SER A 181 -2.47 11.12 -2.71
N LEU A 182 -2.26 9.83 -2.99
CA LEU A 182 -1.76 9.28 -4.24
C LEU A 182 -2.87 9.06 -5.29
N LEU A 183 -4.05 9.67 -5.11
CA LEU A 183 -5.08 9.79 -6.14
C LEU A 183 -4.63 10.70 -7.29
N GLU A 184 -3.48 10.43 -7.88
CA GLU A 184 -3.16 10.92 -9.20
C GLU A 184 -3.94 10.06 -10.19
N ARG A 185 -4.72 10.71 -11.05
CA ARG A 185 -5.29 10.02 -12.22
C ARG A 185 -4.10 9.45 -13.00
N ALA A 186 -4.11 8.15 -13.25
CA ALA A 186 -3.10 7.51 -14.09
C ALA A 186 -3.01 8.26 -15.42
N THR A 187 -1.95 9.03 -15.61
CA THR A 187 -1.73 9.92 -16.76
C THR A 187 -1.66 9.12 -18.07
N TYR A 188 -1.27 7.85 -17.99
CA TYR A 188 -1.12 6.93 -19.12
C TYR A 188 -1.89 5.63 -18.96
N GLY A 189 -3.15 5.69 -18.50
CA GLY A 189 -4.02 4.52 -18.49
C GLY A 189 -4.24 3.96 -19.91
N ARG A 190 -3.92 2.68 -20.14
CA ARG A 190 -4.04 1.97 -21.44
C ARG A 190 -5.39 2.23 -22.16
N ILE A 191 -6.48 2.23 -21.38
CA ILE A 191 -7.85 2.45 -21.86
C ILE A 191 -8.09 3.91 -22.25
N TRP A 192 -7.46 4.87 -21.58
CA TRP A 192 -7.62 6.29 -21.89
C TRP A 192 -6.90 6.68 -23.18
N GLN A 193 -5.71 6.13 -23.43
CA GLN A 193 -5.04 6.28 -24.73
C GLN A 193 -5.87 5.68 -25.87
N LEU A 194 -6.40 4.46 -25.70
CA LEU A 194 -7.27 3.81 -26.69
C LEU A 194 -8.56 4.61 -26.94
N ASN A 195 -9.22 5.08 -25.88
CA ASN A 195 -10.41 5.90 -26.03
C ASN A 195 -10.10 7.25 -26.67
N ARG A 196 -8.93 7.85 -26.42
CA ARG A 196 -8.53 9.11 -27.04
C ARG A 196 -8.23 8.96 -28.54
N SER A 197 -7.62 7.84 -28.94
CA SER A 197 -7.28 7.58 -30.34
C SER A 197 -8.46 7.05 -31.15
N LEU A 198 -9.29 6.18 -30.58
CA LEU A 198 -10.39 5.51 -31.29
C LEU A 198 -11.71 6.30 -31.24
N ARG A 199 -11.90 7.15 -30.23
CA ARG A 199 -13.12 7.93 -30.04
C ARG A 199 -12.91 9.36 -30.57
N SER A 200 -12.63 9.49 -31.86
CA SER A 200 -12.74 10.80 -32.52
C SER A 200 -14.20 11.28 -32.43
N ARG A 201 -14.43 12.55 -32.04
CA ARG A 201 -15.79 13.13 -31.93
C ARG A 201 -16.50 13.23 -33.28
N VAL A 202 -15.71 13.33 -34.34
CA VAL A 202 -16.11 13.20 -35.74
C VAL A 202 -15.69 11.79 -36.16
N GLY A 203 -16.58 11.00 -36.75
CA GLY A 203 -16.27 9.64 -37.22
C GLY A 203 -15.17 9.60 -38.29
N PRO A 204 -15.14 8.60 -39.18
CA PRO A 204 -14.43 8.74 -40.45
C PRO A 204 -14.78 10.13 -41.02
N GLN A 205 -13.80 10.91 -41.45
CA GLN A 205 -14.09 12.21 -42.07
C GLN A 205 -15.21 11.99 -43.10
N PRO A 206 -16.25 12.84 -43.15
CA PRO A 206 -17.28 12.70 -44.17
C PRO A 206 -16.60 12.60 -45.53
N ASP A 207 -17.08 11.65 -46.35
CA ASP A 207 -16.48 11.43 -47.66
C ASP A 207 -16.46 12.77 -48.42
N PRO A 208 -15.38 13.09 -49.15
CA PRO A 208 -15.29 14.33 -49.90
C PRO A 208 -16.52 14.59 -50.78
N GLU A 209 -16.84 15.87 -51.04
CA GLU A 209 -18.06 16.28 -51.76
C GLU A 209 -18.30 15.55 -53.09
N HIS A 210 -17.23 15.12 -53.77
CA HIS A 210 -17.29 14.39 -55.04
C HIS A 210 -17.79 12.94 -54.94
N TYR A 211 -17.96 12.39 -53.74
CA TYR A 211 -18.57 11.07 -53.53
C TYR A 211 -20.09 11.12 -53.33
N TYR A 212 -20.67 12.31 -53.11
CA TYR A 212 -22.12 12.43 -52.98
C TYR A 212 -22.79 12.47 -54.37
N PRO A 213 -23.91 11.76 -54.56
CA PRO A 213 -24.71 11.94 -55.76
C PRO A 213 -25.23 13.38 -55.83
N PRO A 214 -25.34 13.98 -57.03
CA PRO A 214 -25.84 15.35 -57.18
C PRO A 214 -27.25 15.45 -56.59
N SER A 215 -27.47 16.40 -55.68
CA SER A 215 -28.79 16.57 -55.07
C SER A 215 -29.77 17.06 -56.12
N VAL A 216 -30.70 16.20 -56.54
CA VAL A 216 -31.83 16.61 -57.37
C VAL A 216 -32.72 17.52 -56.53
N PRO A 217 -33.05 18.74 -56.99
CA PRO A 217 -33.93 19.63 -56.24
C PRO A 217 -35.31 18.97 -56.09
N CYS A 218 -35.61 18.50 -54.89
CA CYS A 218 -36.91 17.94 -54.52
C CYS A 218 -37.93 19.09 -54.44
N TYR A 219 -39.10 18.91 -55.09
CA TYR A 219 -40.23 19.83 -55.01
C TYR A 219 -40.73 19.92 -53.56
N ALA A 220 -40.50 21.07 -52.91
CA ALA A 220 -41.09 21.38 -51.61
C ALA A 220 -42.62 21.48 -51.76
N LYS A 221 -43.35 20.46 -51.30
CA LYS A 221 -44.81 20.56 -51.13
C LYS A 221 -45.08 21.53 -49.98
N CYS A 222 -45.73 22.65 -50.27
CA CYS A 222 -46.25 23.57 -49.27
C CYS A 222 -47.12 22.79 -48.27
N ALA A 223 -46.71 22.77 -47.00
CA ALA A 223 -47.57 22.32 -45.92
C ALA A 223 -48.71 23.35 -45.77
N SER A 224 -49.91 22.95 -46.15
CA SER A 224 -51.12 23.68 -45.81
C SER A 224 -51.31 23.64 -44.30
N ASN A 225 -51.13 24.77 -43.63
CA ASN A 225 -51.57 24.96 -42.25
C ASN A 225 -53.09 24.74 -42.19
N ILE A 226 -53.53 23.77 -41.37
CA ILE A 226 -54.92 23.64 -40.95
C ILE A 226 -54.93 23.72 -39.42
N LEU A 227 -55.79 24.63 -38.94
CA LEU A 227 -56.09 25.00 -37.56
C LEU A 227 -56.51 23.82 -36.67
#